data_AF-A0AAN9XB24-F1
#
_entry.id   AF-A0AAN9XB24-F1
#
_cell.length_a   1.000
_cell.length_b   1.000
_cell.length_c   1.000
_cell.angle_alpha   90.00
_cell.angle_beta   90.00
_cell.angle_gamma   90.00
#
_symmetry.space_group_name_H-M   'P 1'
#
loop_
_entity.id
_entity.type
_entity.pdbx_description
1 polymer ?
#
loop_
_entity_poly.entity_id
_entity_poly.type
_entity_poly.pdbx_seq_one_letter_code
_entity_poly.pdbx_strand_id
1 'polypeptide(L)'
;MATFNNFCLMVIFMAITTLLVKTVLSYDEDYDPYEDPVPPMTNYEKQLTDCIMKLYPPCDDLYLFGTMFFGNEKISKYCCTSIRQWGKQCHDALTKYNLELPKYKANRTQILQRSNQAWNECNQPYHARRQTLHFEIPTIIAKGYPTYE
;
A
#
# COMPACT_ATOMS: atom_id res chain seq x y z
N MET A 1 -34.19 25.88 23.82
CA MET A 1 -34.08 24.58 23.14
C MET A 1 -32.68 24.38 22.52
N ALA A 2 -31.61 24.60 23.30
CA ALA A 2 -30.22 24.39 22.84
C ALA A 2 -29.40 23.50 23.80
N THR A 3 -29.84 23.39 25.06
CA THR A 3 -29.22 22.57 26.11
C THR A 3 -29.46 21.08 25.91
N PHE A 4 -30.63 20.68 25.39
CA PHE A 4 -30.96 19.27 25.13
C PHE A 4 -30.06 18.64 24.05
N ASN A 5 -29.75 19.40 22.99
CA ASN A 5 -28.87 18.95 21.91
C ASN A 5 -27.43 18.72 22.40
N ASN A 6 -26.91 19.64 23.23
CA ASN A 6 -25.57 19.51 23.82
C ASN A 6 -25.49 18.36 24.85
N PHE A 7 -26.56 18.12 25.60
CA PHE A 7 -26.61 17.01 26.54
C PHE A 7 -26.57 15.64 25.82
N CYS A 8 -27.33 15.50 24.73
CA CYS A 8 -27.27 14.30 23.89
C CYS A 8 -25.86 14.07 23.31
N LEU A 9 -25.19 15.12 22.84
CA LEU A 9 -23.82 15.01 22.30
C LEU A 9 -22.81 14.55 23.35
N MET A 10 -22.91 15.03 24.59
CA MET A 10 -22.04 14.59 25.69
C MET A 10 -22.27 13.12 26.04
N VAL A 11 -23.53 12.68 26.09
CA VAL A 11 -23.86 11.26 26.37
C VAL A 11 -23.39 10.35 25.25
N ILE A 12 -23.56 10.76 23.99
CA ILE A 12 -23.06 10.02 22.82
C ILE A 12 -21.54 9.94 22.85
N PHE A 13 -20.84 11.03 23.14
CA PHE A 13 -19.39 11.04 23.23
C PHE A 13 -18.89 10.11 24.34
N MET A 14 -19.51 10.14 25.52
CA MET A 14 -19.18 9.24 26.64
C MET A 14 -19.47 7.76 26.31
N ALA A 15 -20.53 7.47 25.56
CA ALA A 15 -20.85 6.12 25.10
C ALA A 15 -19.83 5.62 24.06
N ILE A 16 -19.43 6.48 23.10
CA ILE A 16 -18.42 6.16 22.09
C ILE A 16 -17.06 5.93 22.76
N THR A 17 -16.65 6.81 23.69
CA THR A 17 -15.37 6.65 24.39
C THR A 17 -15.36 5.40 25.27
N THR A 18 -16.44 5.08 25.97
CA THR A 18 -16.53 3.80 26.72
C THR A 18 -16.51 2.58 25.82
N LEU A 19 -17.11 2.64 24.62
CA LEU A 19 -16.98 1.57 23.62
C LEU A 19 -15.54 1.42 23.12
N LEU A 20 -14.85 2.53 22.81
CA LEU A 20 -13.46 2.52 22.38
C LEU A 20 -12.52 2.00 23.49
N VAL A 21 -12.75 2.39 24.74
CA VAL A 21 -12.00 1.88 25.91
C VAL A 21 -12.25 0.40 26.11
N LYS A 22 -13.47 -0.11 25.92
CA LYS A 22 -13.77 -1.55 25.97
C LYS A 22 -13.05 -2.33 24.88
N THR A 23 -12.95 -1.80 23.66
CA THR A 23 -12.20 -2.45 22.58
C THR A 23 -10.69 -2.42 22.80
N VAL A 24 -10.15 -1.40 23.47
CA VAL A 24 -8.73 -1.32 23.83
C VAL A 24 -8.41 -2.23 25.03
N LEU A 25 -9.31 -2.34 26.01
CA LEU A 25 -9.17 -3.29 27.13
C LEU A 25 -9.48 -4.74 26.73
N SER A 26 -10.21 -4.99 25.65
CA SER A 26 -10.30 -6.33 25.05
C SER A 26 -9.10 -6.65 24.15
N TYR A 27 -8.26 -5.66 23.86
CA TYR A 27 -6.93 -5.83 23.31
C TYR A 27 -5.96 -6.02 24.49
N ASP A 28 -6.28 -6.98 25.36
CA ASP A 28 -5.24 -7.54 26.20
C ASP A 28 -4.17 -8.07 25.23
N GLU A 29 -2.93 -7.63 25.42
CA GLU A 29 -1.76 -8.33 24.91
C GLU A 29 -1.97 -9.81 25.22
N ASP A 30 -2.14 -10.63 24.19
CA ASP A 30 -2.15 -12.09 24.29
C ASP A 30 -0.74 -12.50 24.71
N TYR A 31 -0.43 -12.31 25.99
CA TYR A 31 0.80 -12.77 26.62
C TYR A 31 0.67 -14.29 26.71
N ASP A 32 1.07 -14.97 25.64
CA ASP A 32 1.21 -16.42 25.61
C ASP A 32 2.44 -16.81 26.46
N PRO A 33 2.25 -17.42 27.64
CA PRO A 33 3.35 -17.86 28.50
C PRO A 33 4.15 -19.03 27.88
N TYR A 34 3.74 -19.50 26.71
CA TYR A 34 4.33 -20.59 25.93
C TYR A 34 4.78 -20.14 24.54
N GLU A 35 5.27 -18.90 24.37
CA GLU A 35 6.04 -18.58 23.16
C GLU A 35 7.25 -19.53 23.07
N ASP A 36 7.08 -20.61 22.31
CA ASP A 36 8.17 -21.47 21.87
C ASP A 36 9.23 -20.59 21.19
N PRO A 37 10.52 -20.93 21.28
CA PRO A 37 11.57 -20.18 20.63
C PRO A 37 11.24 -20.00 19.15
N VAL A 38 11.05 -18.76 18.71
CA VAL A 38 10.73 -18.44 17.32
C VAL A 38 11.74 -19.14 16.42
N PRO A 39 11.32 -20.09 15.57
CA PRO A 39 12.22 -20.80 14.68
C PRO A 39 13.01 -19.80 13.82
N PRO A 40 14.26 -20.11 13.45
CA PRO A 40 15.00 -19.25 12.55
C PRO A 40 14.22 -19.07 11.25
N MET A 41 13.99 -17.81 10.84
CA MET A 41 13.30 -17.51 9.60
C MET A 41 13.97 -18.20 8.42
N THR A 42 13.15 -18.80 7.58
CA THR A 42 13.54 -19.27 6.26
C THR A 42 13.98 -18.11 5.38
N ASN A 43 14.76 -18.41 4.34
CA ASN A 43 15.12 -17.41 3.32
C ASN A 43 13.88 -16.77 2.68
N TYR A 44 12.82 -17.57 2.46
CA TYR A 44 11.55 -17.08 1.92
C TYR A 44 10.87 -16.07 2.84
N GLU A 45 10.81 -16.33 4.15
CA GLU A 45 10.23 -15.40 5.12
C GLU A 45 11.02 -14.11 5.24
N LYS A 46 12.36 -14.20 5.21
CA LYS A 46 13.22 -13.02 5.19
C LYS A 46 12.97 -12.17 3.94
N GLN A 47 12.96 -12.81 2.77
CA GLN A 47 12.67 -12.14 1.50
C GLN A 47 11.28 -11.48 1.52
N LEU A 48 10.26 -12.19 2.01
CA LEU A 48 8.90 -11.69 2.09
C LEU A 48 8.84 -10.47 3.03
N THR A 49 9.50 -10.53 4.18
CA THR A 49 9.60 -9.43 5.15
C THR A 49 10.25 -8.21 4.51
N ASP A 50 11.39 -8.38 3.83
CA ASP A 50 12.06 -7.28 3.11
C ASP A 50 11.17 -6.67 2.01
N CYS A 51 10.29 -7.46 1.40
CA CYS A 51 9.32 -6.99 0.41
C CYS A 51 8.13 -6.26 1.04
N ILE A 52 7.64 -6.72 2.19
CA ILE A 52 6.57 -6.06 2.94
C ILE A 52 7.04 -4.69 3.41
N MET A 53 8.27 -4.58 3.94
CA MET A 53 8.82 -3.30 4.40
C MET A 53 8.96 -2.26 3.28
N LYS A 54 8.95 -2.69 2.02
CA LYS A 54 8.97 -1.81 0.85
C LYS A 54 7.59 -1.28 0.45
N LEU A 55 6.49 -1.91 0.89
CA LEU A 55 5.10 -1.44 0.70
C LEU A 55 4.81 -0.19 1.55
N TYR A 56 5.63 0.85 1.40
CA TYR A 56 5.40 2.10 2.10
C TYR A 56 4.17 2.81 1.51
N PRO A 57 3.31 3.40 2.34
CA PRO A 57 2.21 4.24 1.88
C PRO A 57 2.71 5.32 0.90
N PRO A 58 1.91 5.72 -0.10
CA PRO A 58 0.49 5.42 -0.32
C PRO A 58 0.18 4.22 -1.22
N CYS A 59 1.14 3.33 -1.49
CA CYS A 59 0.92 2.30 -2.52
C CYS A 59 0.33 1.01 -2.01
N ASP A 60 0.48 0.68 -0.74
CA ASP A 60 -0.13 -0.48 -0.09
C ASP A 60 -1.64 -0.59 -0.34
N ASP A 61 -2.43 0.45 -0.04
CA ASP A 61 -3.89 0.38 -0.11
C ASP A 61 -4.42 0.36 -1.56
N LEU A 62 -3.96 1.29 -2.39
CA LEU A 62 -4.38 1.42 -3.79
C LEU A 62 -3.95 0.21 -4.65
N TYR A 63 -2.73 -0.28 -4.43
CA TYR A 63 -2.17 -1.31 -5.27
C TYR A 63 -2.62 -2.71 -4.85
N LEU A 64 -2.42 -3.04 -3.57
CA LEU A 64 -2.66 -4.38 -3.08
C LEU A 64 -4.18 -4.63 -3.03
N PHE A 65 -4.94 -3.73 -2.40
CA PHE A 65 -6.37 -3.91 -2.22
C PHE A 65 -7.16 -3.43 -3.44
N GLY A 66 -7.03 -2.17 -3.84
CA GLY A 66 -7.83 -1.59 -4.94
C GLY A 66 -7.58 -2.26 -6.30
N THR A 67 -6.32 -2.35 -6.73
CA THR A 67 -5.96 -2.84 -8.08
C THR A 67 -5.89 -4.37 -8.13
N MET A 68 -5.13 -5.02 -7.25
CA MET A 68 -4.92 -6.47 -7.32
C MET A 68 -6.12 -7.28 -6.83
N PHE A 69 -6.67 -6.98 -5.65
CA PHE A 69 -7.76 -7.78 -5.07
C PHE A 69 -9.14 -7.41 -5.62
N PHE A 70 -9.48 -6.12 -5.66
CA PHE A 70 -10.82 -5.68 -6.06
C PHE A 70 -10.93 -5.37 -7.56
N GLY A 71 -9.85 -4.89 -8.18
CA GLY A 71 -9.83 -4.50 -9.59
C GLY A 71 -10.73 -3.30 -9.90
N ASN A 72 -11.09 -2.52 -8.88
CA ASN A 72 -11.94 -1.33 -9.01
C ASN A 72 -11.11 -0.04 -9.14
N GLU A 73 -9.80 -0.10 -8.87
CA GLU A 73 -8.89 1.04 -8.94
C GLU A 73 -7.84 0.87 -10.03
N LYS A 74 -7.37 2.00 -10.55
CA LYS A 74 -6.24 2.04 -11.49
C LYS A 74 -4.94 2.32 -10.74
N ILE A 75 -3.89 1.62 -11.15
CA ILE A 75 -2.56 1.85 -10.59
C ILE A 75 -2.04 3.26 -10.94
N SER A 76 -1.57 3.98 -9.93
CA SER A 76 -1.01 5.33 -10.11
C SER A 76 0.42 5.26 -10.68
N LYS A 77 0.87 6.33 -11.37
CA LYS A 77 2.27 6.43 -11.85
C LYS A 77 3.27 6.36 -10.70
N TYR A 78 2.92 6.94 -9.55
CA TYR A 78 3.74 6.88 -8.35
C TYR A 78 3.94 5.43 -7.90
N CYS A 79 2.85 4.65 -7.81
CA CYS A 79 2.95 3.24 -7.43
C CYS A 79 3.66 2.39 -8.46
N CYS A 80 3.50 2.67 -9.76
CA CYS A 80 4.32 2.02 -10.77
C CYS A 80 5.82 2.29 -10.62
N THR A 81 6.21 3.46 -10.11
CA THR A 81 7.62 3.75 -9.81
C THR A 81 8.10 2.90 -8.65
N SER A 82 7.34 2.84 -7.56
CA SER A 82 7.69 2.04 -6.38
C SER A 82 7.75 0.53 -6.68
N ILE A 83 6.74 -0.03 -7.35
CA ILE A 83 6.71 -1.46 -7.73
C ILE A 83 7.91 -1.84 -8.59
N ARG A 84 8.31 -0.97 -9.53
CA ARG A 84 9.51 -1.19 -10.34
C ARG A 84 10.79 -1.14 -9.50
N GLN A 85 10.87 -0.24 -8.52
CA GLN A 85 12.00 -0.16 -7.59
C GLN A 85 12.09 -1.39 -6.67
N TRP A 86 10.95 -1.92 -6.21
CA TRP A 86 10.91 -3.14 -5.38
C TRP A 86 11.24 -4.40 -6.19
N GLY A 87 10.93 -4.37 -7.49
CA GLY A 87 11.27 -5.40 -8.45
C GLY A 87 10.25 -6.54 -8.53
N LYS A 88 10.35 -7.32 -9.61
CA LYS A 88 9.39 -8.39 -9.92
C LYS A 88 9.35 -9.46 -8.83
N GLN A 89 10.50 -9.73 -8.23
CA GLN A 89 10.60 -10.71 -7.16
C GLN A 89 9.73 -10.34 -5.95
N CYS A 90 9.72 -9.07 -5.53
CA CYS A 90 8.85 -8.63 -4.43
C CYS A 90 7.38 -8.62 -4.82
N HIS A 91 7.07 -8.14 -6.03
CA HIS A 91 5.74 -8.20 -6.60
C HIS A 91 5.13 -9.62 -6.55
N ASP A 92 5.90 -10.60 -7.03
CA ASP A 92 5.46 -11.99 -7.11
C ASP A 92 5.37 -12.64 -5.73
N ALA A 93 6.33 -12.36 -4.83
CA ALA A 93 6.34 -12.90 -3.48
C ALA A 93 5.13 -12.43 -2.66
N LEU A 94 4.82 -11.13 -2.72
CA LEU A 94 3.65 -10.54 -2.05
C LEU A 94 2.35 -11.08 -2.63
N THR A 95 2.25 -11.20 -3.96
CA THR A 95 1.08 -11.79 -4.62
C THR A 95 0.90 -13.23 -4.16
N LYS A 96 1.96 -14.05 -4.20
CA LYS A 96 1.92 -15.46 -3.81
C LYS A 96 1.48 -15.62 -2.35
N TYR A 97 2.11 -14.89 -1.44
CA TYR A 97 1.77 -14.94 -0.01
C TYR A 97 0.28 -14.68 0.22
N ASN A 98 -0.25 -13.63 -0.41
CA ASN A 98 -1.67 -13.35 -0.28
C ASN A 98 -2.55 -14.45 -0.91
N LEU A 99 -2.18 -15.00 -2.06
CA LEU A 99 -2.95 -16.08 -2.70
C LEU A 99 -3.00 -17.38 -1.88
N GLU A 100 -2.12 -17.55 -0.90
CA GLU A 100 -2.15 -18.67 0.05
C GLU A 100 -3.18 -18.45 1.17
N LEU A 101 -3.61 -17.21 1.41
CA LEU A 101 -4.64 -16.90 2.40
C LEU A 101 -5.99 -17.53 2.01
N PRO A 102 -6.67 -18.26 2.92
CA PRO A 102 -7.92 -18.96 2.63
C PRO A 102 -9.01 -18.08 1.98
N LYS A 103 -9.13 -16.83 2.44
CA LYS A 103 -10.11 -15.85 1.93
C LYS A 103 -9.98 -15.53 0.44
N TYR A 104 -8.81 -15.77 -0.17
CA TYR A 104 -8.55 -15.45 -1.57
C TYR A 104 -8.49 -16.67 -2.49
N LYS A 105 -8.64 -17.90 -1.95
CA LYS A 105 -8.59 -19.14 -2.73
C LYS A 105 -9.62 -19.17 -3.88
N ALA A 106 -10.85 -18.73 -3.62
CA ALA A 106 -11.92 -18.71 -4.62
C ALA A 106 -11.62 -17.78 -5.81
N ASN A 107 -10.88 -16.69 -5.58
CA ASN A 107 -10.58 -15.66 -6.59
C ASN A 107 -9.13 -15.72 -7.08
N ARG A 108 -8.39 -16.80 -6.76
CA ARG A 108 -6.96 -16.92 -7.00
C ARG A 108 -6.54 -16.58 -8.43
N THR A 109 -7.26 -17.14 -9.41
CA THR A 109 -6.98 -16.92 -10.83
C THR A 109 -7.16 -15.46 -11.23
N GLN A 110 -8.24 -14.82 -10.77
CA GLN A 110 -8.55 -13.43 -11.10
C GLN A 110 -7.54 -12.47 -10.47
N ILE A 111 -7.19 -12.69 -9.20
CA ILE A 111 -6.19 -11.89 -8.48
C ILE A 111 -4.82 -12.03 -9.15
N LEU A 112 -4.41 -13.25 -9.52
CA LEU A 112 -3.14 -13.48 -10.23
C LEU A 112 -3.12 -12.77 -11.59
N GLN A 113 -4.23 -12.82 -12.33
CA GLN A 113 -4.36 -12.12 -13.61
C GLN A 113 -4.22 -10.60 -13.45
N ARG A 114 -4.91 -10.00 -12.47
CA ARG A 114 -4.85 -8.56 -12.18
C ARG A 114 -3.46 -8.13 -11.72
N SER A 115 -2.82 -8.93 -10.86
CA SER A 115 -1.43 -8.73 -10.43
C SER A 115 -0.47 -8.68 -11.63
N ASN A 116 -0.54 -9.68 -12.52
CA ASN A 116 0.28 -9.70 -13.74
C ASN A 116 -0.03 -8.51 -14.68
N GLN A 117 -1.29 -8.13 -14.81
CA GLN A 117 -1.68 -6.96 -15.60
C GLN A 117 -1.06 -5.69 -15.03
N ALA A 118 -1.16 -5.46 -13.72
CA ALA A 118 -0.60 -4.27 -13.07
C ALA A 118 0.93 -4.21 -13.20
N TRP A 119 1.64 -5.34 -13.07
CA TRP A 119 3.07 -5.42 -13.36
C TRP A 119 3.38 -4.98 -14.79
N ASN A 120 2.64 -5.51 -15.76
CA ASN A 120 2.88 -5.20 -17.17
C ASN A 120 2.60 -3.73 -17.48
N GLU A 121 1.48 -3.18 -16.99
CA GLU A 121 1.11 -1.76 -17.14
C GLU A 121 2.23 -0.83 -16.64
N CYS A 122 2.81 -1.12 -15.47
CA CYS A 122 3.90 -0.31 -14.92
C CYS A 122 5.21 -0.39 -15.72
N ASN A 123 5.43 -1.48 -16.44
CA ASN A 123 6.62 -1.69 -17.26
C ASN A 123 6.44 -1.27 -18.73
N GLN A 124 5.26 -0.77 -19.12
CA GLN A 124 5.05 -0.26 -20.47
C GLN A 124 5.88 1.00 -20.76
N PRO A 125 6.34 1.22 -22.02
CA PRO A 125 7.20 2.34 -22.39
C PRO A 125 6.62 3.72 -22.09
N TYR A 126 5.29 3.86 -22.06
CA TYR A 126 4.60 5.12 -21.75
C TYR A 126 4.83 5.60 -20.31
N HIS A 127 5.04 4.68 -19.36
CA HIS A 127 5.35 5.03 -17.97
C HIS A 127 6.85 5.26 -17.74
N ALA A 128 7.73 4.61 -18.52
CA ALA A 128 9.17 4.83 -18.50
C ALA A 128 9.57 6.21 -19.07
N ARG A 129 8.92 6.66 -20.16
CA ARG A 129 9.25 7.93 -20.87
C ARG A 129 8.97 9.20 -20.06
N ARG A 130 8.14 9.11 -19.01
CA ARG A 130 7.77 10.21 -18.13
C ARG A 130 8.63 10.30 -16.85
N GLN A 131 9.57 9.36 -16.66
CA GLN A 131 10.57 9.40 -15.58
C GLN A 131 11.86 10.12 -16.03
N THR A 132 12.26 9.97 -17.29
CA THR A 132 13.41 10.70 -17.86
C THR A 132 13.20 12.22 -17.87
N LEU A 133 11.96 12.68 -18.13
CA LEU A 133 11.59 14.11 -18.10
C LEU A 133 11.66 14.78 -16.70
N HIS A 134 11.79 14.02 -15.61
CA HIS A 134 11.94 14.59 -14.26
C HIS A 134 13.39 14.59 -13.75
N PHE A 135 14.30 13.93 -14.47
CA PHE A 135 15.73 13.84 -14.10
C PHE A 135 16.64 14.67 -15.00
N GLU A 136 16.13 15.19 -16.11
CA GLU A 136 16.78 16.22 -16.90
C GLU A 136 16.09 17.57 -16.61
N ILE A 137 16.61 18.31 -15.63
CA ILE A 137 16.61 19.78 -15.73
C ILE A 137 17.86 20.10 -16.56
N PRO A 138 17.76 20.33 -17.88
CA PRO A 138 18.85 21.01 -18.56
C PRO A 138 18.81 22.47 -18.13
N THR A 139 19.88 22.89 -17.47
CA THR A 139 20.24 24.29 -17.28
C THR A 139 20.25 24.98 -18.66
N ILE A 140 19.15 25.62 -19.04
CA ILE A 140 19.10 26.52 -20.20
C ILE A 140 18.56 27.86 -19.70
N ILE A 141 19.42 28.60 -19.02
CA ILE A 141 19.38 30.07 -19.04
C ILE A 141 20.76 30.53 -19.54
N ALA A 142 20.94 30.51 -20.86
CA ALA A 142 22.00 31.27 -21.54
C ALA A 142 21.75 31.30 -23.06
N LYS A 143 20.63 31.87 -23.51
CA LYS A 143 20.57 32.48 -24.84
C LYS A 143 19.81 33.80 -24.74
N GLY A 144 20.54 34.86 -25.05
CA GLY A 144 20.14 36.25 -24.89
C GLY A 144 18.84 36.58 -25.61
N TYR A 145 18.07 37.44 -24.97
CA TYR A 145 17.00 38.18 -25.63
C TYR A 145 17.62 39.32 -26.45
N PRO A 146 17.15 39.56 -27.69
CA PRO A 146 17.49 40.78 -28.41
C PRO A 146 16.74 41.95 -27.76
N THR A 147 17.49 42.98 -27.37
CA THR A 147 16.93 44.29 -27.03
C THR A 147 16.37 44.93 -28.29
N TYR A 148 15.08 45.25 -28.28
CA TYR A 148 14.51 46.26 -29.16
C TYR A 148 14.37 47.56 -28.37
N GLU A 149 14.83 48.63 -29.03
CA GLU A 149 14.90 50.05 -28.63
C GLU A 149 16.10 50.47 -27.78
#